data_AF-A0A5C5VQI0-F1
#
_entry.id   AF-A0A5C5VQI0-F1
#
_cell.length_a   1.000
_cell.length_b   1.000
_cell.length_c   1.000
_cell.angle_alpha   90.00
_cell.angle_beta   90.00
_cell.angle_gamma   90.00
#
_symmetry.space_group_name_H-M   'P 1'
#
loop_
_entity.id
_entity.type
_entity.pdbx_description
1 polymer ?
#
loop_
_entity_poly.entity_id
_entity_poly.type
_entity_poly.pdbx_seq_one_letter_code
_entity_poly.pdbx_strand_id
1 'polypeptide(L)'
;MARYAGVDYGTRRIGLALSDYAGTIASPADVLESARDLPRDAARVTARDAARVADWARANEATTIVVGLPLNMDGTDSEQTRLTRRFAAALAAAAASLSSDRATLPASAPLTTPPAPAPLTIELWDERLSSFAADELISDGLIAGAKIRRSKKKSARDAMAACVTLQAYLDARRTPRGDVPRPPPAGP
;
A
#
# COMPACT_ATOMS: atom_id res chain seq x y z
N MET A 1 14.93 -11.23 -3.75
CA MET A 1 13.98 -11.02 -2.63
C MET A 1 13.11 -9.83 -2.99
N ALA A 2 11.80 -9.91 -2.77
CA ALA A 2 10.85 -8.89 -3.18
C ALA A 2 10.18 -8.29 -1.93
N ARG A 3 10.36 -6.99 -1.72
CA ARG A 3 9.71 -6.25 -0.64
C ARG A 3 8.46 -5.55 -1.19
N TYR A 4 7.42 -5.47 -0.37
CA TYR A 4 6.12 -4.89 -0.73
C TYR A 4 5.85 -3.65 0.12
N ALA A 5 5.34 -2.61 -0.52
CA ALA A 5 4.84 -1.42 0.14
C ALA A 5 3.31 -1.45 0.15
N GLY A 6 2.69 -1.14 1.28
CA GLY A 6 1.25 -0.97 1.43
C GLY A 6 0.89 0.50 1.51
N VAL A 7 -0.17 0.92 0.84
CA VAL A 7 -0.62 2.31 0.80
C VAL A 7 -2.12 2.39 1.05
N ASP A 8 -2.49 3.12 2.10
CA ASP A 8 -3.86 3.57 2.35
C ASP A 8 -3.97 5.06 1.97
N TYR A 9 -4.61 5.35 0.84
CA TYR A 9 -4.69 6.71 0.30
C TYR A 9 -5.91 7.46 0.84
N GLY A 10 -5.72 8.20 1.93
CA GLY A 10 -6.73 9.10 2.48
C GLY A 10 -6.65 10.52 1.93
N THR A 11 -7.73 11.30 2.12
CA THR A 11 -7.77 12.71 1.68
C THR A 11 -6.83 13.63 2.47
N ARG A 12 -6.56 13.33 3.73
CA ARG A 12 -5.66 14.14 4.60
C ARG A 12 -4.30 13.51 4.82
N ARG A 13 -4.24 12.19 4.84
CA ARG A 13 -3.05 11.43 5.22
C ARG A 13 -2.98 10.17 4.37
N ILE A 14 -1.77 9.74 4.11
CA ILE A 14 -1.45 8.56 3.34
C ILE A 14 -0.71 7.62 4.28
N GLY A 15 -1.37 6.53 4.67
CA GLY A 15 -0.76 5.50 5.50
C GLY A 15 0.21 4.67 4.66
N LEU A 16 1.39 4.41 5.19
CA LEU A 16 2.42 3.59 4.54
C LEU A 16 2.82 2.42 5.42
N ALA A 17 2.86 1.24 4.80
CA ALA A 17 3.32 0.00 5.40
C ALA A 17 4.36 -0.66 4.51
N LEU A 18 5.15 -1.54 5.12
CA LEU A 18 6.27 -2.18 4.44
C LEU A 18 6.37 -3.63 4.91
N SER A 19 6.60 -4.54 3.97
CA SER A 19 6.85 -5.93 4.30
C SER A 19 8.30 -6.14 4.77
N ASP A 20 8.54 -7.27 5.44
CA ASP A 20 9.86 -7.88 5.50
C ASP A 20 10.36 -8.31 4.10
N TYR A 21 11.65 -8.64 3.97
CA TYR A 21 12.24 -9.06 2.70
C TYR A 21 11.75 -10.42 2.20
N ALA A 22 11.13 -11.21 3.08
CA ALA A 22 10.48 -12.47 2.72
C ALA A 22 9.06 -12.30 2.17
N GLY A 23 8.47 -11.09 2.25
CA GLY A 23 7.09 -10.85 1.80
C GLY A 23 6.08 -11.64 2.65
N THR A 24 6.29 -11.67 3.96
CA THR A 24 5.53 -12.43 4.94
C THR A 24 4.73 -11.53 5.85
N ILE A 25 5.42 -10.56 6.44
CA ILE A 25 4.88 -9.77 7.53
C ILE A 25 4.91 -8.32 7.11
N ALA A 26 3.75 -7.67 7.13
CA ALA A 26 3.62 -6.23 7.00
C ALA A 26 3.88 -5.56 8.36
N SER A 27 4.49 -4.38 8.31
CA SER A 27 4.64 -3.51 9.48
C SER A 27 4.30 -2.07 9.12
N PRO A 28 3.71 -1.28 10.05
CA PRO A 28 3.51 0.15 9.86
C PRO A 28 4.86 0.83 9.66
N ALA A 29 4.97 1.72 8.67
CA ALA A 29 6.25 2.32 8.31
C ALA A 29 6.24 3.84 8.47
N ASP A 30 5.32 4.55 7.81
CA ASP A 30 5.28 6.01 7.85
C ASP A 30 3.85 6.54 7.56
N VAL A 31 3.64 7.84 7.75
CA VAL A 31 2.43 8.56 7.33
C VAL A 31 2.82 9.86 6.66
N LEU A 32 2.42 10.00 5.39
CA LEU A 32 2.59 11.27 4.69
C LEU A 32 1.33 12.13 4.89
N GLU A 33 1.51 13.40 5.22
CA GLU A 33 0.44 14.38 5.09
C GLU A 33 0.17 14.64 3.61
N SER A 34 -1.09 14.51 3.21
CA SER A 34 -1.57 14.81 1.86
C SER A 34 -1.44 16.30 1.60
N ALA A 35 -1.02 16.68 0.38
CA ALA A 35 -0.88 18.09 0.03
C ALA A 35 -2.22 18.83 -0.20
N ARG A 36 -3.36 18.29 0.28
CA ARG A 36 -4.71 18.83 0.08
C ARG A 36 -5.05 20.09 0.87
N ASP A 37 -4.31 20.43 1.93
CA ASP A 37 -4.54 21.68 2.68
C ASP A 37 -4.12 22.94 1.86
N LEU A 38 -3.56 22.76 0.66
CA LEU A 38 -3.32 23.83 -0.31
C LEU A 38 -4.55 24.02 -1.22
N PRO A 39 -5.06 25.25 -1.40
CA PRO A 39 -6.06 25.55 -2.42
C PRO A 39 -5.41 25.48 -3.81
N ARG A 40 -5.29 24.28 -4.37
CA ARG A 40 -4.82 24.02 -5.74
C ARG A 40 -5.52 22.79 -6.31
N ASP A 41 -5.61 22.78 -7.65
CA ASP A 41 -6.10 21.70 -8.50
C ASP A 41 -5.84 20.29 -7.91
N ALA A 42 -6.93 19.57 -7.62
CA ALA A 42 -6.91 18.25 -7.00
C ALA A 42 -6.05 17.25 -7.78
N ALA A 43 -5.96 17.37 -9.12
CA ALA A 43 -5.13 16.49 -9.93
C ALA A 43 -3.63 16.69 -9.64
N ARG A 44 -3.20 17.95 -9.45
CA ARG A 44 -1.81 18.26 -9.09
C ARG A 44 -1.45 17.76 -7.70
N VAL A 45 -2.37 17.85 -6.75
CA VAL A 45 -2.19 17.30 -5.41
C VAL A 45 -2.00 15.79 -5.48
N THR A 46 -2.89 15.09 -6.17
CA THR A 46 -2.81 13.63 -6.35
C THR A 46 -1.51 13.21 -7.06
N ALA A 47 -1.08 13.93 -8.10
CA ALA A 47 0.20 13.64 -8.77
C ALA A 47 1.41 13.84 -7.83
N ARG A 48 1.40 14.89 -7.01
CA ARG A 48 2.46 15.15 -6.04
C ARG A 48 2.51 14.10 -4.94
N ASP A 49 1.36 13.72 -4.40
CA ASP A 49 1.25 12.65 -3.41
C ASP A 49 1.78 11.33 -3.99
N ALA A 50 1.40 11.00 -5.22
CA ALA A 50 1.85 9.80 -5.92
C ALA A 50 3.38 9.78 -6.13
N ALA A 51 3.98 10.89 -6.53
CA ALA A 51 5.43 10.99 -6.66
C ALA A 51 6.14 10.74 -5.32
N ARG A 52 5.67 11.36 -4.23
CA ARG A 52 6.25 11.17 -2.89
C ARG A 52 6.17 9.71 -2.41
N VAL A 53 5.06 9.03 -2.72
CA VAL A 53 4.90 7.60 -2.38
C VAL A 53 5.82 6.72 -3.23
N ALA A 54 5.98 7.01 -4.52
CA ALA A 54 6.92 6.29 -5.38
C ALA A 54 8.37 6.44 -4.90
N ASP A 55 8.79 7.67 -4.56
CA ASP A 55 10.12 7.95 -4.03
C ASP A 55 10.37 7.21 -2.71
N TRP A 56 9.39 7.26 -1.80
CA TRP A 56 9.45 6.55 -0.53
C TRP A 56 9.55 5.02 -0.74
N ALA A 57 8.75 4.46 -1.64
CA ALA A 57 8.77 3.02 -1.92
C ALA A 57 10.14 2.58 -2.48
N ARG A 58 10.74 3.37 -3.39
CA ARG A 58 12.09 3.11 -3.91
C ARG A 58 13.15 3.19 -2.82
N ALA A 59 13.11 4.23 -2.00
CA ALA A 59 14.07 4.41 -0.91
C ALA A 59 14.03 3.25 0.10
N ASN A 60 12.90 2.55 0.17
CA ASN A 60 12.69 1.38 1.02
C ASN A 60 12.87 0.04 0.29
N GLU A 61 13.35 0.05 -0.96
CA GLU A 61 13.60 -1.13 -1.80
C GLU A 61 12.34 -1.98 -2.06
N ALA A 62 11.17 -1.35 -2.01
CA ALA A 62 9.94 -2.00 -2.42
C ALA A 62 9.98 -2.25 -3.95
N THR A 63 9.49 -3.41 -4.35
CA THR A 63 9.37 -3.82 -5.76
C THR A 63 7.94 -3.73 -6.26
N THR A 64 6.97 -3.77 -5.33
CA THR A 64 5.54 -3.69 -5.62
C THR A 64 4.88 -2.80 -4.57
N ILE A 65 4.01 -1.91 -5.03
CA ILE A 65 3.16 -1.06 -4.20
C ILE A 65 1.73 -1.56 -4.30
N VAL A 66 1.16 -1.94 -3.16
CA VAL A 66 -0.21 -2.40 -2.98
C VAL A 66 -1.03 -1.23 -2.46
N VAL A 67 -2.00 -0.79 -3.25
CA VAL A 67 -2.89 0.31 -2.91
C VAL A 67 -4.24 -0.24 -2.51
N GLY A 68 -4.67 0.04 -1.28
CA GLY A 68 -5.97 -0.32 -0.77
C GLY A 68 -7.10 0.33 -1.57
N LEU A 69 -8.08 -0.45 -2.02
CA LEU A 69 -9.21 0.00 -2.82
C LEU A 69 -10.51 -0.12 -2.00
N PRO A 70 -11.02 1.00 -1.45
CA PRO A 70 -12.21 1.00 -0.61
C PRO A 70 -13.46 0.95 -1.49
N LEU A 71 -13.85 -0.25 -1.92
CA LEU A 71 -15.11 -0.48 -2.63
C LEU A 71 -16.28 -0.54 -1.65
N ASN A 72 -17.46 -0.14 -2.11
CA ASN A 72 -18.71 -0.37 -1.36
C ASN A 72 -18.96 -1.87 -1.22
N MET A 73 -19.72 -2.33 -0.23
CA MET A 73 -19.97 -3.77 -0.01
C MET A 73 -20.50 -4.51 -1.24
N ASP A 74 -21.30 -3.85 -2.08
CA ASP A 74 -21.81 -4.38 -3.36
C ASP A 74 -20.78 -4.39 -4.52
N GLY A 75 -19.60 -3.83 -4.30
CA GLY A 75 -18.48 -3.75 -5.25
C GLY A 75 -18.47 -2.48 -6.09
N THR A 76 -19.42 -1.57 -5.86
CA THR A 76 -19.48 -0.31 -6.60
C THR A 76 -18.44 0.70 -6.13
N ASP A 77 -18.10 1.64 -7.01
CA ASP A 77 -17.16 2.73 -6.73
C ASP A 77 -17.83 3.83 -5.89
N SER A 78 -17.18 4.22 -4.79
CA SER A 78 -17.47 5.45 -4.05
C SER A 78 -16.72 6.65 -4.63
N GLU A 79 -16.91 7.86 -4.08
CA GLU A 79 -16.04 9.01 -4.38
C GLU A 79 -14.58 8.72 -3.99
N GLN A 80 -14.39 8.09 -2.82
CA GLN A 80 -13.07 7.69 -2.33
C GLN A 80 -12.43 6.64 -3.24
N THR A 81 -13.19 5.66 -3.75
CA THR A 81 -12.68 4.67 -4.72
C THR A 81 -12.14 5.37 -5.97
N ARG A 82 -12.93 6.28 -6.56
CA ARG A 82 -12.53 7.03 -7.75
C ARG A 82 -11.27 7.85 -7.51
N LEU A 83 -11.17 8.45 -6.33
CA LEU A 83 -9.98 9.16 -5.91
C LEU A 83 -8.76 8.23 -5.83
N THR A 84 -8.89 7.09 -5.16
CA THR A 84 -7.80 6.12 -5.03
C THR A 84 -7.36 5.56 -6.38
N ARG A 85 -8.28 5.30 -7.32
CA ARG A 85 -7.93 4.89 -8.69
C ARG A 85 -7.13 5.97 -9.43
N ARG A 86 -7.50 7.24 -9.29
CA ARG A 86 -6.73 8.37 -9.87
C ARG A 86 -5.33 8.45 -9.28
N PHE A 87 -5.21 8.25 -7.96
CA PHE A 87 -3.92 8.17 -7.29
C PHE A 87 -3.08 7.00 -7.80
N ALA A 88 -3.65 5.80 -7.93
CA ALA A 88 -2.95 4.64 -8.46
C ALA A 88 -2.45 4.86 -9.91
N ALA A 89 -3.26 5.51 -10.75
CA ALA A 89 -2.85 5.89 -12.10
C ALA A 89 -1.69 6.90 -12.10
N ALA A 90 -1.77 7.92 -11.23
CA ALA A 90 -0.68 8.89 -11.06
C ALA A 90 0.60 8.23 -10.51
N LEU A 91 0.46 7.25 -9.63
CA LEU A 91 1.56 6.47 -9.05
C LEU A 91 2.25 5.62 -10.12
N ALA A 92 1.48 4.98 -11.00
CA ALA A 92 2.02 4.25 -12.15
C ALA A 92 2.79 5.19 -13.10
N ALA A 93 2.25 6.38 -13.38
CA ALA A 93 2.95 7.38 -14.19
C ALA A 93 4.26 7.84 -13.51
N ALA A 94 4.24 8.11 -12.20
CA ALA A 94 5.43 8.50 -11.45
C ALA A 94 6.49 7.39 -11.45
N ALA A 95 6.10 6.14 -11.19
CA ALA A 95 6.98 4.99 -11.21
C ALA A 95 7.69 4.80 -12.56
N ALA A 96 6.98 5.02 -13.67
CA ALA A 96 7.49 4.93 -15.05
C ALA A 96 8.40 6.11 -15.44
N SER A 97 8.11 7.33 -14.96
CA SER A 97 8.97 8.49 -15.20
C SER A 97 10.37 8.29 -14.59
N LEU A 98 10.41 7.75 -13.37
CA LEU A 98 11.65 7.46 -12.63
C LEU A 98 12.48 6.32 -13.26
N SER A 99 11.87 5.41 -14.01
CA SER A 99 12.63 4.39 -14.77
C SER A 99 13.31 4.95 -16.01
N SER A 100 12.81 6.06 -16.56
CA SER A 100 13.27 6.64 -17.83
C SER A 100 14.52 7.51 -17.67
N ASP A 101 14.66 8.23 -16.54
CA ASP A 101 15.82 9.09 -16.25
C ASP A 101 17.17 8.36 -16.11
N ARG A 102 17.15 7.01 -16.07
CA ARG A 102 18.34 6.18 -15.83
C ARG A 102 18.91 5.51 -17.09
N ALA A 103 18.28 5.71 -18.25
CA ALA A 103 18.75 5.18 -19.54
C ALA A 103 20.05 5.85 -20.07
N THR A 104 20.65 6.77 -19.30
CA THR A 104 21.86 7.52 -19.69
C THR A 104 23.09 7.15 -18.86
N LEU A 105 23.27 5.88 -18.51
CA LEU A 105 24.52 5.40 -17.91
C LEU A 105 25.53 5.02 -19.01
N PRO A 106 26.80 5.44 -18.92
CA PRO A 106 27.81 5.08 -19.91
C PRO A 106 28.05 3.56 -19.91
N ALA A 107 28.24 2.98 -21.10
CA ALA A 107 28.43 1.56 -21.36
C ALA A 107 29.73 0.94 -20.79
N SER A 108 30.30 1.52 -19.73
CA SER A 108 31.62 1.18 -19.17
C SER A 108 31.62 1.02 -17.65
N ALA A 109 30.46 0.82 -17.02
CA ALA A 109 30.38 0.52 -15.59
C ALA A 109 30.73 -0.97 -15.33
N PRO A 110 31.51 -1.28 -14.28
CA PRO A 110 31.98 -2.64 -14.02
C PRO A 110 30.84 -3.63 -13.74
N LEU A 111 31.07 -4.90 -14.12
CA LEU A 111 30.17 -6.07 -13.99
C LEU A 111 29.75 -6.43 -12.55
N THR A 112 30.17 -5.65 -11.54
CA THR A 112 29.79 -5.77 -10.12
C THR A 112 28.59 -4.89 -9.73
N THR A 113 27.93 -4.25 -10.68
CA THR A 113 26.72 -3.48 -10.40
C THR A 113 25.57 -4.44 -10.05
N PRO A 114 24.94 -4.36 -8.86
CA PRO A 114 23.76 -5.18 -8.56
C PRO A 114 22.69 -4.92 -9.63
N PRO A 115 21.90 -5.94 -10.03
CA PRO A 115 20.89 -5.76 -11.07
C PRO A 115 20.04 -4.55 -10.73
N ALA A 116 19.83 -3.67 -11.71
CA ALA A 116 19.03 -2.48 -11.54
C ALA A 116 17.69 -2.87 -10.86
N PRO A 117 17.23 -2.12 -9.84
CA PRO A 117 16.00 -2.48 -9.15
C PRO A 117 14.88 -2.54 -10.18
N ALA A 118 14.14 -3.65 -10.17
CA ALA A 118 13.01 -3.89 -11.06
C ALA A 118 12.03 -2.70 -11.04
N PRO A 119 11.32 -2.43 -12.14
CA PRO A 119 10.31 -1.37 -12.15
C PRO A 119 9.31 -1.59 -11.01
N LEU A 120 8.93 -0.50 -10.33
CA LEU A 120 7.90 -0.53 -9.30
C LEU A 120 6.57 -0.95 -9.92
N THR A 121 6.05 -2.11 -9.52
CA THR A 121 4.71 -2.57 -9.91
C THR A 121 3.65 -1.94 -9.00
N ILE A 122 2.48 -1.58 -9.54
CA ILE A 122 1.36 -1.03 -8.76
C ILE A 122 0.20 -2.01 -8.86
N GLU A 123 -0.31 -2.45 -7.71
CA GLU A 123 -1.46 -3.35 -7.61
C GLU A 123 -2.57 -2.73 -6.75
N LEU A 124 -3.81 -2.83 -7.20
CA LEU A 124 -4.99 -2.42 -6.42
C LEU A 124 -5.54 -3.62 -5.67
N TRP A 125 -5.79 -3.46 -4.37
CA TRP A 125 -6.30 -4.53 -3.50
C TRP A 125 -7.70 -4.19 -2.98
N ASP A 126 -8.67 -5.06 -3.23
CA ASP A 126 -10.06 -4.89 -2.75
C ASP A 126 -10.14 -5.12 -1.23
N GLU A 127 -10.48 -4.07 -0.49
CA GLU A 127 -10.51 -4.09 0.98
C GLU A 127 -11.78 -4.73 1.57
N ARG A 128 -12.78 -5.06 0.74
CA ARG A 128 -14.04 -5.65 1.23
C ARG A 128 -13.88 -7.02 1.88
N LEU A 129 -12.82 -7.75 1.51
CA LEU A 129 -12.53 -9.09 2.03
C LEU A 129 -11.76 -9.05 3.36
N SER A 130 -11.42 -7.86 3.89
CA SER A 130 -10.63 -7.67 5.11
C SER A 130 -11.48 -7.37 6.36
N SER A 131 -12.81 -7.24 6.23
CA SER A 131 -13.69 -6.78 7.33
C SER A 131 -13.65 -7.68 8.57
N PHE A 132 -13.40 -8.99 8.43
CA PHE A 132 -13.31 -9.90 9.56
C PHE A 132 -11.98 -9.82 10.34
N ALA A 133 -10.86 -9.47 9.69
CA ALA A 133 -9.53 -9.41 10.34
C ALA A 133 -9.23 -8.04 10.97
N ALA A 134 -9.80 -6.96 10.43
CA ALA A 134 -9.57 -5.60 10.94
C ALA A 134 -10.26 -5.36 12.30
N ASP A 135 -11.46 -5.90 12.50
CA ASP A 135 -12.21 -5.75 13.74
C ASP A 135 -11.57 -6.51 14.91
N GLU A 136 -10.88 -7.63 14.65
CA GLU A 136 -10.16 -8.42 15.64
C GLU A 136 -8.85 -7.73 16.08
N LEU A 137 -8.08 -7.18 15.12
CA LEU A 137 -6.82 -6.47 15.39
C LEU A 137 -7.00 -5.15 16.16
N ILE A 138 -8.17 -4.50 16.04
CA ILE A 138 -8.51 -3.28 16.78
C ILE A 138 -8.96 -3.61 18.21
N SER A 139 -9.49 -4.82 18.43
CA SER A 139 -10.05 -5.26 19.71
C SER A 139 -8.98 -5.79 20.69
N ASP A 140 -7.90 -6.41 20.19
CA ASP A 140 -6.91 -7.12 21.03
C ASP A 140 -5.63 -6.36 21.43
N GLY A 141 -5.66 -5.02 21.43
CA GLY A 141 -4.83 -4.28 22.41
C GLY A 141 -3.48 -3.72 21.94
N LEU A 142 -3.41 -3.05 20.79
CA LEU A 142 -2.18 -2.30 20.42
C LEU A 142 -2.03 -0.93 21.13
N ILE A 143 -3.04 -0.45 21.88
CA ILE A 143 -3.00 0.85 22.57
C ILE A 143 -3.65 0.78 23.95
N ALA A 144 -3.26 -0.20 24.76
CA ALA A 144 -3.53 -0.19 26.20
C ALA A 144 -2.26 0.22 26.96
N GLY A 145 -2.22 1.43 27.52
CA GLY A 145 -1.29 1.74 28.62
C GLY A 145 -0.40 2.98 28.52
N ALA A 146 -0.19 3.58 27.35
CA ALA A 146 0.67 4.77 27.25
C ALA A 146 -0.16 6.05 27.02
N LYS A 147 0.11 7.12 27.80
CA LYS A 147 -0.45 8.48 27.62
C LYS A 147 0.05 9.10 26.30
N ILE A 148 -0.43 8.59 25.16
CA ILE A 148 -0.08 9.08 23.82
C ILE A 148 -1.08 10.17 23.42
N ARG A 149 -0.56 11.33 22.97
CA ARG A 149 -1.36 12.46 22.46
C ARG A 149 -2.28 12.01 21.31
N ARG A 150 -3.54 12.49 21.28
CA ARG A 150 -4.55 12.10 20.27
C ARG A 150 -4.05 12.19 18.81
N SER A 151 -3.21 13.18 18.48
CA SER A 151 -2.61 13.32 17.15
C SER A 151 -1.70 12.15 16.78
N LYS A 152 -0.84 11.72 17.71
CA LYS A 152 0.08 10.59 17.54
C LYS A 152 -0.68 9.25 17.47
N LYS A 153 -1.77 9.10 18.24
CA LYS A 153 -2.72 7.96 18.11
C LYS A 153 -3.40 7.91 16.75
N LYS A 154 -3.78 9.07 16.18
CA LYS A 154 -4.42 9.15 14.87
C LYS A 154 -3.47 8.80 13.73
N SER A 155 -2.21 9.28 13.80
CA SER A 155 -1.16 8.92 12.82
C SER A 155 -0.82 7.43 12.89
N ALA A 156 -0.71 6.87 14.11
CA ALA A 156 -0.52 5.43 14.29
C ALA A 156 -1.65 4.62 13.64
N ARG A 157 -2.90 5.09 13.73
CA ARG A 157 -4.05 4.41 13.11
C ARG A 157 -3.96 4.37 11.57
N ASP A 158 -3.53 5.43 10.90
CA ASP A 158 -3.50 5.42 9.42
C ASP A 158 -2.37 4.53 8.88
N ALA A 159 -1.20 4.52 9.53
CA ALA A 159 -0.15 3.56 9.19
C ALA A 159 -0.58 2.10 9.46
N MET A 160 -1.40 1.88 10.50
CA MET A 160 -2.00 0.57 10.77
C MET A 160 -2.99 0.14 9.69
N ALA A 161 -3.80 1.06 9.14
CA ALA A 161 -4.72 0.74 8.05
C ALA A 161 -3.96 0.20 6.82
N ALA A 162 -2.91 0.91 6.39
CA ALA A 162 -2.03 0.44 5.32
C ALA A 162 -1.36 -0.91 5.65
N CYS A 163 -1.04 -1.16 6.92
CA CYS A 163 -0.46 -2.42 7.38
C CYS A 163 -1.46 -3.58 7.27
N VAL A 164 -2.72 -3.37 7.67
CA VAL A 164 -3.79 -4.37 7.56
C VAL A 164 -4.05 -4.69 6.10
N THR A 165 -4.19 -3.68 5.24
CA THR A 165 -4.37 -3.84 3.79
C THR A 165 -3.22 -4.65 3.18
N LEU A 166 -1.97 -4.33 3.53
CA LEU A 166 -0.81 -5.06 3.02
C LEU A 166 -0.76 -6.50 3.53
N GLN A 167 -1.05 -6.73 4.81
CA GLN A 167 -1.04 -8.08 5.38
C GLN A 167 -2.08 -8.96 4.70
N ALA A 168 -3.32 -8.48 4.54
CA ALA A 168 -4.39 -9.20 3.85
C ALA A 168 -4.00 -9.58 2.41
N TYR A 169 -3.33 -8.68 1.69
CA TYR A 169 -2.80 -8.95 0.36
C TYR A 169 -1.72 -10.05 0.37
N LEU A 170 -0.77 -9.99 1.30
CA LEU A 170 0.31 -10.98 1.40
C LEU A 170 -0.22 -12.36 1.76
N ASP A 171 -1.19 -12.43 2.68
CA ASP A 171 -1.83 -13.67 3.10
C ASP A 171 -2.61 -14.31 1.94
N ALA A 172 -3.40 -13.51 1.21
CA ALA A 172 -4.14 -13.98 0.04
C ALA A 172 -3.23 -14.51 -1.08
N ARG A 173 -1.99 -14.02 -1.18
CA ARG A 173 -1.00 -14.52 -2.14
C ARG A 173 -0.28 -15.78 -1.69
N ARG A 174 -0.27 -16.06 -0.38
CA ARG A 174 0.34 -17.26 0.20
C ARG A 174 -0.59 -18.45 0.11
N THR A 175 -1.89 -18.22 0.18
CA THR A 175 -2.89 -19.27 -0.01
C THR A 175 -2.88 -19.68 -1.49
N PRO A 176 -2.42 -20.89 -1.84
CA PRO A 176 -2.61 -21.39 -3.20
C PRO A 176 -4.12 -21.43 -3.45
N ARG A 177 -4.57 -21.17 -4.69
CA ARG A 177 -6.00 -21.28 -5.09
C ARG A 177 -6.55 -22.73 -5.00
N GLY A 178 -6.39 -23.43 -3.87
CA GLY A 178 -6.53 -24.88 -3.79
C GLY A 178 -6.98 -25.48 -2.46
N ASP A 179 -7.34 -24.72 -1.43
CA ASP A 179 -7.95 -25.27 -0.20
C ASP A 179 -9.07 -24.37 0.34
N VAL A 180 -10.09 -24.14 -0.49
CA VAL A 180 -11.41 -23.85 0.09
C VAL A 180 -11.92 -25.18 0.64
N PRO A 181 -12.22 -25.31 1.95
CA PRO A 181 -12.85 -26.52 2.47
C PRO A 181 -14.10 -26.80 1.65
N ARG A 182 -14.15 -27.95 0.97
CA ARG A 182 -15.38 -28.39 0.32
C ARG A 182 -16.44 -28.45 1.43
N PRO A 183 -17.62 -27.84 1.26
CA PRO A 183 -18.70 -28.02 2.23
C PRO A 183 -18.90 -29.53 2.43
N PRO A 184 -19.10 -29.98 3.68
CA PRO A 184 -19.33 -31.41 3.93
C PRO A 184 -20.46 -31.87 3.00
N PRO A 185 -20.35 -33.06 2.38
CA PRO A 185 -21.43 -33.57 1.56
C PRO A 185 -22.71 -33.52 2.40
N ALA A 186 -23.78 -32.97 1.83
CA ALA A 186 -25.09 -33.12 2.42
C ALA A 186 -25.28 -34.62 2.68
N GLY A 187 -25.39 -34.98 3.96
CA GLY A 187 -25.56 -36.36 4.38
C GLY A 187 -26.83 -36.97 3.78
N PRO A 188 -26.97 -38.31 3.86
CA PRO A 188 -27.97 -39.07 3.12
C PRO A 188 -29.41 -38.64 3.41
#